data_AF-A0A8J8KME1-F1
#
_entry.id   AF-A0A8J8KME1-F1
#
_cell.length_a   1.000
_cell.length_b   1.000
_cell.length_c   1.000
_cell.angle_alpha   90.00
_cell.angle_beta   90.00
_cell.angle_gamma   90.00
#
_symmetry.space_group_name_H-M   'P 1'
#
loop_
_entity.id
_entity.type
_entity.pdbx_description
1 polymer ?
#
loop_
_entity_poly.entity_id
_entity_poly.type
_entity_poly.pdbx_seq_one_letter_code
_entity_poly.pdbx_strand_id
1 'polypeptide(L)'
;DLTVSTMDGTRVERKVPLPGRWLRGFAEVAVIAAGMEPRATIGAAEAADFLRRLPNDRKAMWVVPAGRSLRLTSRPVAGAVCVSGGGRLATLRGLLRHATTLTVFGPPAGPASPPLASAWLLETPTVRLLLTLSPEVSRGFSGEGAVLTQLTGDQTADDADLVSAMLAWDPVIDVDGLTSACGLPADRVRAALTLLGTAGRVGFDVTEGAYFHRVMPFGTDAAARLNPRLAGARALIEAGAVRPYADRVEVLSGETTYQVRMADGRPAGCTCQWWGKYRGGRGPCKHQLAALISVGALEEVAA
;
A
#
# COMPACT_ATOMS: atom_id res chain seq x y z
N ASP A 1 16.75 24.43 -4.11
CA ASP A 1 17.45 23.50 -5.02
C ASP A 1 18.72 23.01 -4.34
N LEU A 2 19.14 21.79 -4.64
CA LEU A 2 20.41 21.22 -4.17
C LEU A 2 21.38 21.22 -5.35
N THR A 3 22.58 21.75 -5.17
CA THR A 3 23.61 21.75 -6.21
C THR A 3 24.71 20.78 -5.80
N VAL A 4 24.93 19.74 -6.61
CA VAL A 4 25.99 18.75 -6.43
C VAL A 4 27.03 19.00 -7.53
N SER A 5 28.28 19.23 -7.13
CA SER A 5 29.40 19.38 -8.06
C SER A 5 30.34 18.19 -7.90
N THR A 6 30.68 17.55 -9.01
CA THR A 6 31.75 16.55 -9.11
C THR A 6 32.82 17.06 -10.06
N MET A 7 33.94 16.32 -10.19
CA MET A 7 34.98 16.64 -11.18
C MET A 7 34.44 16.65 -12.62
N ASP A 8 33.34 15.94 -12.89
CA ASP A 8 32.68 15.84 -14.20
C ASP A 8 31.63 16.95 -14.44
N GLY A 9 31.44 17.84 -13.47
CA GLY A 9 30.59 19.03 -13.59
C GLY A 9 29.55 19.17 -12.48
N THR A 10 28.67 20.16 -12.67
CA THR A 10 27.66 20.54 -11.70
C THR A 10 26.26 20.08 -12.13
N ARG A 11 25.52 19.50 -11.18
CA ARG A 11 24.10 19.14 -11.32
C ARG A 11 23.27 19.91 -10.31
N VAL A 12 22.17 20.49 -10.78
CA VAL A 12 21.20 21.20 -9.93
C VAL A 12 19.93 20.36 -9.84
N GLU A 13 19.66 19.83 -8.65
CA GLU A 13 18.38 19.22 -8.31
C GLU A 13 17.39 20.31 -7.90
N ARG A 14 16.38 20.50 -8.74
CA ARG A 14 15.34 21.50 -8.49
C ARG A 14 14.32 20.96 -7.50
N LYS A 15 13.86 21.82 -6.57
CA LYS A 15 12.67 21.53 -5.77
C LYS A 15 11.46 21.51 -6.70
N VAL A 16 10.71 20.41 -6.67
CA VAL A 16 9.48 20.24 -7.46
C VAL A 16 8.28 20.33 -6.51
N PRO A 17 7.23 21.09 -6.82
CA PRO A 17 6.01 21.08 -6.03
C PRO A 17 5.43 19.68 -6.02
N LEU A 18 5.26 19.11 -4.83
CA LEU A 18 4.85 17.72 -4.67
C LEU A 18 3.33 17.60 -4.90
N PRO A 19 2.85 16.92 -5.96
CA PRO A 19 1.42 16.83 -6.21
C PRO A 19 0.72 16.03 -5.11
N GLY A 20 -0.47 16.45 -4.66
CA GLY A 20 -1.22 15.73 -3.62
C GLY A 20 -1.46 14.24 -3.91
N ARG A 21 -1.54 13.86 -5.20
CA ARG A 21 -1.61 12.45 -5.60
C ARG A 21 -0.34 11.65 -5.23
N TRP A 22 0.85 12.26 -5.24
CA TRP A 22 2.08 11.57 -4.85
C TRP A 22 2.13 11.33 -3.35
N LEU A 23 1.62 12.28 -2.54
CA LEU A 23 1.48 12.10 -1.09
C LEU A 23 0.70 10.83 -0.75
N ARG A 24 -0.47 10.67 -1.37
CA ARG A 24 -1.27 9.43 -1.25
C ARG A 24 -0.51 8.20 -1.70
N GLY A 25 0.17 8.31 -2.85
CA GLY A 25 0.98 7.22 -3.38
C GLY A 25 2.01 6.72 -2.38
N PHE A 26 2.73 7.62 -1.70
CA PHE A 26 3.75 7.23 -0.72
C PHE A 26 3.19 6.52 0.52
N ALA A 27 1.96 6.84 0.90
CA ALA A 27 1.25 6.17 1.98
C ALA A 27 0.80 4.76 1.57
N GLU A 28 0.14 4.70 0.41
CA GLU A 28 -0.40 3.47 -0.16
C GLU A 28 0.71 2.45 -0.42
N VAL A 29 1.87 2.90 -0.93
CA VAL A 29 3.04 2.03 -1.15
C VAL A 29 3.51 1.36 0.15
N ALA A 30 3.52 2.08 1.28
CA ALA A 30 3.99 1.51 2.55
C ALA A 30 3.06 0.38 3.03
N VAL A 31 1.73 0.63 3.02
CA VAL A 31 0.75 -0.40 3.41
C VAL A 31 0.74 -1.58 2.44
N ILE A 32 0.87 -1.32 1.14
CA ILE A 32 0.95 -2.37 0.13
C ILE A 32 2.23 -3.20 0.29
N ALA A 33 3.37 -2.56 0.56
CA ALA A 33 4.64 -3.24 0.81
C ALA A 33 4.62 -4.09 2.09
N ALA A 34 3.90 -3.64 3.13
CA ALA A 34 3.75 -4.38 4.38
C ALA A 34 3.07 -5.76 4.23
N GLY A 35 2.32 -5.97 3.14
CA GLY A 35 1.72 -7.26 2.81
C GLY A 35 2.56 -8.13 1.88
N MET A 36 3.81 -7.77 1.59
CA MET A 36 4.69 -8.51 0.68
C MET A 36 5.72 -9.35 1.42
N GLU A 37 6.05 -10.50 0.82
CA GLU A 37 7.13 -11.38 1.28
C GLU A 37 8.13 -11.63 0.14
N PRO A 38 9.40 -11.93 0.45
CA PRO A 38 10.36 -12.37 -0.56
C PRO A 38 9.90 -13.68 -1.18
N ARG A 39 9.89 -13.75 -2.52
CA ARG A 39 9.50 -14.93 -3.30
C ARG A 39 10.67 -15.61 -3.98
N ALA A 40 11.70 -14.86 -4.37
CA ALA A 40 12.95 -15.40 -4.88
C ALA A 40 14.06 -14.35 -4.83
N THR A 41 15.29 -14.84 -4.74
CA THR A 41 16.52 -14.07 -4.94
C THR A 41 17.34 -14.77 -6.02
N ILE A 42 17.76 -14.02 -7.03
CA ILE A 42 18.60 -14.53 -8.12
C ILE A 42 19.88 -13.70 -8.25
N GLY A 43 20.94 -14.32 -8.79
CA GLY A 43 22.22 -13.65 -9.02
C GLY A 43 22.17 -12.62 -10.14
N ALA A 44 23.16 -11.74 -10.18
CA ALA A 44 23.23 -10.65 -11.16
C ALA A 44 23.17 -11.11 -12.63
N ALA A 45 23.82 -12.24 -12.96
CA ALA A 45 23.81 -12.78 -14.32
C ALA A 45 22.41 -13.25 -14.75
N GLU A 46 21.74 -14.01 -13.89
CA GLU A 46 20.37 -14.46 -14.10
C GLU A 46 19.38 -13.28 -14.12
N ALA A 47 19.59 -12.27 -13.27
CA ALA A 47 18.80 -11.04 -13.25
C ALA A 47 18.93 -10.26 -14.56
N ALA A 48 20.16 -10.13 -15.07
CA ALA A 48 20.43 -9.45 -16.32
C ALA A 48 19.81 -10.17 -17.52
N ASP A 49 19.86 -11.51 -17.56
CA ASP A 49 19.19 -12.29 -18.61
C ASP A 49 17.66 -12.16 -18.51
N PHE A 50 17.09 -12.29 -17.31
CA PHE A 50 15.66 -12.14 -17.07
C PHE A 50 15.12 -10.77 -17.50
N LEU A 51 15.73 -9.67 -17.04
CA LEU A 51 15.28 -8.31 -17.35
C LEU A 51 15.42 -7.95 -18.85
N ARG A 52 16.36 -8.58 -19.57
CA ARG A 52 16.50 -8.42 -21.02
C ARG A 52 15.39 -9.14 -21.79
N ARG A 53 14.92 -10.29 -21.31
CA ARG A 53 13.87 -11.09 -21.93
C ARG A 53 12.44 -10.62 -21.61
N LEU A 54 12.27 -9.73 -20.63
CA LEU A 54 10.95 -9.18 -20.30
C LEU A 54 10.31 -8.51 -21.53
N PRO A 55 9.10 -8.93 -21.93
CA PRO A 55 8.41 -8.31 -23.04
C PRO A 55 7.95 -6.90 -22.64
N ASN A 56 7.94 -6.01 -23.62
CA ASN A 56 7.38 -4.66 -23.47
C ASN A 56 5.86 -4.66 -23.69
N ASP A 57 5.15 -5.57 -23.03
CA ASP A 57 3.68 -5.62 -23.01
C ASP A 57 3.16 -4.79 -21.82
N ARG A 58 1.97 -4.19 -21.96
CA ARG A 58 1.25 -3.49 -20.88
C ARG A 58 0.41 -4.42 -20.03
N LYS A 59 0.16 -5.65 -20.49
CA LYS A 59 -0.60 -6.67 -19.74
C LYS A 59 0.19 -7.16 -18.51
N ALA A 60 -0.55 -7.56 -17.49
CA ALA A 60 0.01 -8.21 -16.32
C ALA A 60 0.46 -9.63 -16.67
N MET A 61 1.69 -9.95 -16.33
CA MET A 61 2.25 -11.31 -16.36
C MET A 61 2.61 -11.74 -14.93
N TRP A 62 3.03 -12.97 -14.81
CA TRP A 62 3.43 -13.56 -13.54
C TRP A 62 4.82 -14.14 -13.65
N VAL A 63 5.56 -14.09 -12.56
CA VAL A 63 6.92 -14.58 -12.46
C VAL A 63 6.97 -15.61 -11.36
N VAL A 64 7.57 -16.76 -11.65
CA VAL A 64 7.78 -17.82 -10.67
C VAL A 64 9.26 -18.16 -10.54
N PRO A 65 9.73 -18.55 -9.34
CA PRO A 65 11.05 -19.11 -9.17
C PRO A 65 11.24 -20.36 -10.04
N ALA A 66 12.37 -20.47 -10.72
CA ALA A 66 12.73 -21.61 -11.57
C ALA A 66 14.22 -21.94 -11.40
N GLY A 67 14.53 -22.76 -10.39
CA GLY A 67 15.90 -23.03 -9.98
C GLY A 67 16.59 -21.74 -9.54
N ARG A 68 17.70 -21.38 -10.19
CA ARG A 68 18.46 -20.13 -9.95
C ARG A 68 17.94 -18.92 -10.72
N SER A 69 16.85 -19.09 -11.49
CA SER A 69 16.33 -18.10 -12.42
C SER A 69 14.86 -17.78 -12.13
N LEU A 70 14.32 -16.85 -12.90
CA LEU A 70 12.91 -16.47 -12.89
C LEU A 70 12.27 -16.82 -14.24
N ARG A 71 11.07 -17.40 -14.21
CA ARG A 71 10.31 -17.78 -15.40
C ARG A 71 9.00 -17.00 -15.47
N LEU A 72 8.69 -16.49 -16.66
CA LEU A 72 7.39 -15.85 -16.93
C LEU A 72 6.29 -16.89 -17.15
N THR A 73 5.11 -16.62 -16.60
CA THR A 73 3.86 -17.35 -16.84
C THR A 73 2.74 -16.36 -17.12
N SER A 74 1.70 -16.83 -17.83
CA SER A 74 0.52 -16.03 -18.16
C SER A 74 -0.55 -16.04 -17.07
N ARG A 75 -0.44 -16.93 -16.08
CA ARG A 75 -1.42 -17.13 -15.00
C ARG A 75 -0.76 -17.05 -13.63
N PRO A 76 -1.47 -16.51 -12.62
CA PRO A 76 -1.02 -16.58 -11.24
C PRO A 76 -1.05 -18.02 -10.74
N VAL A 77 -0.05 -18.35 -9.94
CA VAL A 77 0.02 -19.57 -9.15
C VAL A 77 0.55 -19.22 -7.77
N ALA A 78 0.49 -20.17 -6.82
CA ALA A 78 1.08 -19.99 -5.50
C ALA A 78 2.56 -19.57 -5.61
N GLY A 79 2.94 -18.51 -4.90
CA GLY A 79 4.30 -17.95 -4.93
C GLY A 79 4.65 -17.11 -6.16
N ALA A 80 3.72 -16.89 -7.09
CA ALA A 80 3.96 -16.06 -8.26
C ALA A 80 3.97 -14.56 -7.92
N VAL A 81 4.90 -13.82 -8.52
CA VAL A 81 5.00 -12.35 -8.41
C VAL A 81 4.45 -11.71 -9.67
N CYS A 82 3.55 -10.74 -9.53
CA CYS A 82 2.97 -10.04 -10.67
C CYS A 82 3.99 -9.07 -11.30
N VAL A 83 4.07 -9.04 -12.63
CA VAL A 83 4.78 -8.03 -13.42
C VAL A 83 3.77 -7.30 -14.28
N SER A 84 3.37 -6.11 -13.82
CA SER A 84 2.40 -5.24 -14.48
C SER A 84 3.09 -4.27 -15.45
N GLY A 85 3.37 -4.76 -16.65
CA GLY A 85 4.07 -3.98 -17.67
C GLY A 85 5.58 -4.14 -17.61
N GLY A 86 6.13 -5.16 -18.30
CA GLY A 86 7.54 -5.56 -18.19
C GLY A 86 8.53 -4.43 -18.50
N GLY A 87 8.17 -3.50 -19.39
CA GLY A 87 8.97 -2.31 -19.69
C GLY A 87 9.23 -1.38 -18.48
N ARG A 88 8.41 -1.43 -17.42
CA ARG A 88 8.63 -0.62 -16.20
C ARG A 88 9.88 -1.05 -15.44
N LEU A 89 10.24 -2.33 -15.51
CA LEU A 89 11.47 -2.87 -14.92
C LEU A 89 12.71 -2.53 -15.78
N ALA A 90 12.54 -1.99 -16.99
CA ALA A 90 13.67 -1.58 -17.82
C ALA A 90 14.50 -0.45 -17.17
N THR A 91 13.92 0.29 -16.23
CA THR A 91 14.61 1.29 -15.40
C THR A 91 15.79 0.70 -14.61
N LEU A 92 15.74 -0.59 -14.27
CA LEU A 92 16.83 -1.29 -13.58
C LEU A 92 17.99 -1.69 -14.51
N ARG A 93 17.77 -1.70 -15.84
CA ARG A 93 18.78 -2.20 -16.80
C ARG A 93 20.09 -1.43 -16.75
N GLY A 94 20.01 -0.10 -16.57
CA GLY A 94 21.18 0.76 -16.45
C GLY A 94 22.03 0.51 -15.21
N LEU A 95 21.54 -0.27 -14.25
CA LEU A 95 22.21 -0.56 -12.98
C LEU A 95 22.71 -2.00 -12.88
N LEU A 96 22.33 -2.88 -13.83
CA LEU A 96 22.69 -4.29 -13.83
C LEU A 96 24.20 -4.56 -13.77
N ARG A 97 25.03 -3.65 -14.31
CA ARG A 97 26.49 -3.79 -14.25
C ARG A 97 27.06 -3.72 -12.82
N HIS A 98 26.29 -3.14 -11.90
CA HIS A 98 26.66 -2.97 -10.48
C HIS A 98 25.91 -3.96 -9.57
N ALA A 99 25.01 -4.76 -10.14
CA ALA A 99 24.13 -5.62 -9.37
C ALA A 99 24.89 -6.82 -8.81
N THR A 100 24.52 -7.23 -7.59
CA THR A 100 24.93 -8.50 -6.98
C THR A 100 23.77 -9.48 -7.02
N THR A 101 22.57 -9.02 -6.65
CA THR A 101 21.34 -9.83 -6.58
C THR A 101 20.12 -9.04 -7.06
N LEU A 102 19.09 -9.78 -7.44
CA LEU A 102 17.73 -9.29 -7.61
C LEU A 102 16.79 -10.12 -6.73
N THR A 103 16.19 -9.49 -5.72
CA THR A 103 15.15 -10.10 -4.88
C THR A 103 13.78 -9.59 -5.29
N VAL A 104 12.83 -10.51 -5.46
CA VAL A 104 11.46 -10.20 -5.87
C VAL A 104 10.49 -10.45 -4.72
N PHE A 105 9.62 -9.49 -4.48
CA PHE A 105 8.64 -9.51 -3.40
C PHE A 105 7.23 -9.44 -3.98
N GLY A 106 6.31 -10.14 -3.35
CA GLY A 106 4.90 -10.06 -3.70
C GLY A 106 3.98 -10.58 -2.60
N PRO A 107 2.74 -10.10 -2.56
CA PRO A 107 1.74 -10.66 -1.66
C PRO A 107 1.41 -12.11 -2.04
N PRO A 108 0.72 -12.87 -1.17
CA PRO A 108 0.20 -14.17 -1.52
C PRO A 108 -0.67 -14.09 -2.79
N ALA A 109 -0.36 -14.93 -3.77
CA ALA A 109 -1.10 -15.04 -5.02
C ALA A 109 -1.68 -16.45 -5.18
N GLY A 110 -2.86 -16.56 -5.79
CA GLY A 110 -3.54 -17.81 -6.11
C GLY A 110 -4.13 -17.80 -7.52
N PRO A 111 -4.70 -18.93 -7.99
CA PRO A 111 -5.16 -19.08 -9.38
C PRO A 111 -6.18 -18.04 -9.87
N ALA A 112 -6.91 -17.39 -8.96
CA ALA A 112 -7.91 -16.36 -9.24
C ALA A 112 -7.45 -14.94 -8.86
N SER A 113 -6.18 -14.75 -8.50
CA SER A 113 -5.67 -13.43 -8.12
C SER A 113 -5.77 -12.45 -9.29
N PRO A 114 -6.29 -11.23 -9.07
CA PRO A 114 -6.17 -10.16 -10.04
C PRO A 114 -4.69 -9.77 -10.19
N PRO A 115 -4.32 -8.87 -11.12
CA PRO A 115 -3.02 -8.22 -11.07
C PRO A 115 -2.76 -7.64 -9.67
N LEU A 116 -1.56 -7.87 -9.14
CA LEU A 116 -1.14 -7.44 -7.80
C LEU A 116 0.06 -6.50 -7.90
N ALA A 117 0.31 -5.74 -6.84
CA ALA A 117 1.56 -5.00 -6.73
C ALA A 117 2.74 -5.96 -6.48
N SER A 118 3.94 -5.54 -6.83
CA SER A 118 5.17 -6.27 -6.55
C SER A 118 6.32 -5.31 -6.26
N ALA A 119 7.35 -5.79 -5.56
CA ALA A 119 8.57 -5.03 -5.34
C ALA A 119 9.80 -5.79 -5.85
N TRP A 120 10.75 -5.04 -6.41
CA TRP A 120 11.93 -5.57 -7.09
C TRP A 120 13.15 -4.87 -6.51
N LEU A 121 13.91 -5.59 -5.69
CA LEU A 121 15.10 -5.09 -5.01
C LEU A 121 16.34 -5.48 -5.79
N LEU A 122 17.01 -4.51 -6.39
CA LEU A 122 18.33 -4.69 -6.96
C LEU A 122 19.37 -4.31 -5.91
N GLU A 123 20.16 -5.26 -5.45
CA GLU A 123 21.28 -4.98 -4.55
C GLU A 123 22.56 -4.75 -5.36
N THR A 124 23.38 -3.84 -4.86
CA THR A 124 24.75 -3.58 -5.31
C THR A 124 25.66 -3.64 -4.08
N PRO A 125 26.99 -3.60 -4.23
CA PRO A 125 27.88 -3.60 -3.07
C PRO A 125 27.70 -2.41 -2.10
N THR A 126 27.08 -1.31 -2.56
CA THR A 126 26.97 -0.07 -1.77
C THR A 126 25.54 0.41 -1.55
N VAL A 127 24.59 0.03 -2.40
CA VAL A 127 23.21 0.54 -2.40
C VAL A 127 22.22 -0.57 -2.70
N ARG A 128 21.08 -0.52 -2.01
CA ARG A 128 19.86 -1.26 -2.35
C ARG A 128 18.89 -0.35 -3.10
N LEU A 129 18.43 -0.75 -4.28
CA LEU A 129 17.40 -0.04 -5.03
C LEU A 129 16.11 -0.86 -5.07
N LEU A 130 15.05 -0.36 -4.44
CA LEU A 130 13.72 -0.96 -4.48
C LEU A 130 12.83 -0.27 -5.52
N LEU A 131 12.30 -1.04 -6.46
CA LEU A 131 11.30 -0.60 -7.42
C LEU A 131 9.97 -1.32 -7.17
N THR A 132 8.95 -0.57 -6.75
CA THR A 132 7.60 -1.12 -6.52
C THR A 132 6.69 -0.85 -7.72
N LEU A 133 6.12 -1.91 -8.28
CA LEU A 133 5.14 -1.84 -9.36
C LEU A 133 3.72 -1.85 -8.78
N SER A 134 2.92 -0.86 -9.15
CA SER A 134 1.48 -0.87 -8.91
C SER A 134 0.78 -1.95 -9.76
N PRO A 135 -0.44 -2.41 -9.40
CA PRO A 135 -1.05 -3.58 -10.06
C PRO A 135 -1.27 -3.47 -11.57
N GLU A 136 -1.39 -2.26 -12.13
CA GLU A 136 -1.54 -2.04 -13.57
C GLU A 136 -0.77 -0.78 -14.02
N VAL A 137 -0.40 -0.72 -15.30
CA VAL A 137 0.36 0.42 -15.87
C VAL A 137 -0.41 1.75 -15.78
N SER A 138 -1.73 1.71 -15.98
CA SER A 138 -2.63 2.88 -15.91
C SER A 138 -3.12 3.17 -14.48
N ARG A 139 -2.71 2.38 -13.50
CA ARG A 139 -3.21 2.40 -12.12
C ARG A 139 -2.06 2.76 -11.17
N GLY A 140 -2.01 4.02 -10.74
CA GLY A 140 -1.02 4.47 -9.75
C GLY A 140 -1.42 4.14 -8.30
N PHE A 141 -0.44 4.09 -7.40
CA PHE A 141 -0.65 3.76 -5.98
C PHE A 141 -1.64 4.69 -5.26
N SER A 142 -1.73 5.95 -5.69
CA SER A 142 -2.58 6.96 -5.07
C SER A 142 -4.09 6.68 -5.10
N GLY A 143 -4.53 5.65 -5.83
CA GLY A 143 -5.93 5.26 -5.97
C GLY A 143 -6.22 3.84 -5.46
N GLU A 144 -5.26 3.19 -4.80
CA GLU A 144 -5.40 1.79 -4.35
C GLU A 144 -6.38 1.66 -3.19
N GLY A 145 -6.44 2.63 -2.29
CA GLY A 145 -7.33 2.62 -1.13
C GLY A 145 -6.99 1.55 -0.10
N ALA A 146 -5.75 1.05 -0.07
CA ALA A 146 -5.30 0.04 0.87
C ALA A 146 -5.31 0.58 2.31
N VAL A 147 -5.06 1.88 2.47
CA VAL A 147 -5.07 2.56 3.79
C VAL A 147 -6.48 2.70 4.37
N LEU A 148 -7.54 2.70 3.55
CA LEU A 148 -8.84 3.27 3.92
C LEU A 148 -9.52 2.55 5.09
N THR A 149 -9.44 1.22 5.15
CA THR A 149 -10.03 0.43 6.24
C THR A 149 -9.33 0.70 7.57
N GLN A 150 -8.02 0.94 7.58
CA GLN A 150 -7.29 1.24 8.82
C GLN A 150 -7.59 2.65 9.33
N LEU A 151 -8.11 3.53 8.46
CA LEU A 151 -8.44 4.93 8.80
C LEU A 151 -9.91 5.12 9.23
N THR A 152 -10.70 4.05 9.33
CA THR A 152 -12.11 4.15 9.76
C THR A 152 -12.30 4.15 11.27
N GLY A 153 -11.30 3.76 12.06
CA GLY A 153 -11.42 3.73 13.52
C GLY A 153 -11.50 5.14 14.09
N ASP A 154 -12.44 5.37 15.01
CA ASP A 154 -12.65 6.69 15.63
C ASP A 154 -11.44 7.11 16.47
N GLN A 155 -10.80 6.14 17.13
CA GLN A 155 -9.60 6.36 17.96
C GLN A 155 -8.28 6.40 17.16
N THR A 156 -8.31 6.17 15.84
CA THR A 156 -7.07 6.06 15.03
C THR A 156 -6.24 7.35 15.02
N ALA A 157 -6.89 8.52 15.10
CA ALA A 157 -6.17 9.79 15.17
C ALA A 157 -5.43 9.96 16.51
N ASP A 158 -6.12 9.71 17.61
CA ASP A 158 -5.55 9.79 18.96
C ASP A 158 -4.44 8.75 19.17
N ASP A 159 -4.63 7.53 18.65
CA ASP A 159 -3.60 6.49 18.64
C ASP A 159 -2.37 6.93 17.84
N ALA A 160 -2.57 7.57 16.70
CA ALA A 160 -1.46 8.08 15.90
C ALA A 160 -0.69 9.18 16.60
N ASP A 161 -1.35 10.06 17.35
CA ASP A 161 -0.71 11.11 18.15
C ASP A 161 0.07 10.52 19.33
N LEU A 162 -0.49 9.51 20.01
CA LEU A 162 0.19 8.77 21.08
C LEU A 162 1.41 8.01 20.56
N VAL A 163 1.22 7.15 19.54
CA VAL A 163 2.31 6.38 18.91
C VAL A 163 3.38 7.33 18.38
N SER A 164 2.97 8.43 17.76
CA SER A 164 3.85 9.50 17.29
C SER A 164 4.79 10.02 18.38
N ALA A 165 4.28 10.27 19.58
CA ALA A 165 5.07 10.80 20.70
C ALA A 165 6.09 9.76 21.22
N MET A 166 5.81 8.48 21.02
CA MET A 166 6.66 7.36 21.41
C MET A 166 7.65 6.93 20.32
N LEU A 167 7.52 7.44 19.09
CA LEU A 167 8.49 7.18 18.02
C LEU A 167 9.82 7.86 18.36
N ALA A 168 10.80 7.05 18.77
CA ALA A 168 12.20 7.45 18.78
C ALA A 168 12.73 7.55 17.33
N TRP A 169 13.87 8.21 17.14
CA TRP A 169 14.58 8.27 15.85
C TRP A 169 15.31 6.96 15.51
N ASP A 170 14.75 5.83 15.94
CA ASP A 170 15.30 4.51 15.68
C ASP A 170 15.14 4.14 14.20
N PRO A 171 16.14 3.43 13.63
CA PRO A 171 16.11 3.04 12.22
C PRO A 171 15.00 2.02 11.92
N VAL A 172 14.55 1.27 12.93
CA VAL A 172 13.50 0.26 12.86
C VAL A 172 12.51 0.52 13.99
N ILE A 173 11.23 0.58 13.65
CA ILE A 173 10.14 0.79 14.60
C ILE A 173 9.71 -0.58 15.16
N ASP A 174 9.93 -0.78 16.46
CA ASP A 174 9.48 -1.95 17.19
C ASP A 174 7.98 -1.84 17.54
N VAL A 175 7.14 -2.59 16.83
CA VAL A 175 5.69 -2.59 17.03
C VAL A 175 5.31 -3.21 18.38
N ASP A 176 6.05 -4.20 18.86
CA ASP A 176 5.73 -4.89 20.12
C ASP A 176 6.15 -4.03 21.32
N GLY A 177 7.30 -3.35 21.19
CA GLY A 177 7.72 -2.31 22.12
C GLY A 177 6.70 -1.16 22.20
N LEU A 178 6.20 -0.68 21.06
CA LEU A 178 5.16 0.36 21.02
C LEU A 178 3.84 -0.09 21.63
N THR A 179 3.43 -1.34 21.36
CA THR A 179 2.23 -1.96 21.96
C THR A 179 2.33 -1.90 23.49
N SER A 180 3.49 -2.29 24.03
CA SER A 180 3.76 -2.28 25.47
C SER A 180 3.81 -0.87 26.05
N ALA A 181 4.46 0.07 25.36
CA ALA A 181 4.64 1.45 25.82
C ALA A 181 3.35 2.29 25.77
N CYS A 182 2.52 2.09 24.74
CA CYS A 182 1.27 2.82 24.55
C CYS A 182 0.07 2.15 25.25
N GLY A 183 0.19 0.88 25.65
CA GLY A 183 -0.93 0.08 26.15
C GLY A 183 -2.00 -0.22 25.09
N LEU A 184 -1.63 -0.13 23.81
CA LEU A 184 -2.53 -0.36 22.67
C LEU A 184 -2.30 -1.76 22.09
N PRO A 185 -3.33 -2.47 21.60
CA PRO A 185 -3.14 -3.72 20.88
C PRO A 185 -2.42 -3.48 19.54
N ALA A 186 -1.71 -4.50 19.07
CA ALA A 186 -0.81 -4.39 17.92
C ALA A 186 -1.51 -3.96 16.61
N ASP A 187 -2.78 -4.30 16.43
CA ASP A 187 -3.59 -3.89 15.28
C ASP A 187 -3.87 -2.38 15.28
N ARG A 188 -4.14 -1.79 16.45
CA ARG A 188 -4.29 -0.33 16.63
C ARG A 188 -2.98 0.40 16.43
N VAL A 189 -1.87 -0.13 16.94
CA VAL A 189 -0.52 0.42 16.67
C VAL A 189 -0.23 0.41 15.16
N ARG A 190 -0.56 -0.67 14.45
CA ARG A 190 -0.39 -0.74 12.99
C ARG A 190 -1.32 0.23 12.25
N ALA A 191 -2.56 0.43 12.70
CA ALA A 191 -3.46 1.42 12.13
C ALA A 191 -2.95 2.86 12.32
N ALA A 192 -2.43 3.16 13.51
CA ALA A 192 -1.75 4.42 13.82
C ALA A 192 -0.52 4.64 12.93
N LEU A 193 0.35 3.64 12.76
CA LEU A 193 1.51 3.70 11.87
C LEU A 193 1.09 3.88 10.39
N THR A 194 -0.03 3.30 9.96
CA THR A 194 -0.61 3.58 8.64
C THR A 194 -1.00 5.06 8.52
N LEU A 195 -1.72 5.62 9.50
CA LEU A 195 -2.10 7.04 9.48
C LEU A 195 -0.86 7.95 9.45
N LEU A 196 0.14 7.68 10.28
CA LEU A 196 1.43 8.37 10.26
C LEU A 196 2.15 8.22 8.91
N GLY A 197 2.03 7.05 8.27
CA GLY A 197 2.51 6.82 6.91
C GLY A 197 1.83 7.71 5.88
N THR A 198 0.53 7.99 6.02
CA THR A 198 -0.19 8.96 5.17
C THR A 198 0.26 10.40 5.38
N ALA A 199 0.71 10.72 6.59
CA ALA A 199 1.30 12.01 6.92
C ALA A 199 2.78 12.10 6.53
N GLY A 200 3.34 11.07 5.88
CA GLY A 200 4.74 11.06 5.45
C GLY A 200 5.74 10.92 6.60
N ARG A 201 5.31 10.40 7.75
CA ARG A 201 6.11 10.25 8.97
C ARG A 201 6.71 8.85 9.18
N VAL A 202 6.11 7.86 8.53
CA VAL A 202 6.52 6.46 8.64
C VAL A 202 6.56 5.85 7.25
N GLY A 203 7.59 5.03 6.98
CA GLY A 203 7.70 4.17 5.80
C GLY A 203 7.68 2.70 6.21
N PHE A 204 7.62 1.81 5.23
CA PHE A 204 7.78 0.37 5.44
C PHE A 204 8.91 -0.15 4.55
N ASP A 205 9.88 -0.84 5.16
CA ASP A 205 10.97 -1.51 4.46
C ASP A 205 10.60 -2.99 4.27
N VAL A 206 10.38 -3.39 3.02
CA VAL A 206 10.03 -4.78 2.68
C VAL A 206 11.19 -5.76 2.88
N THR A 207 12.42 -5.26 2.93
CA THR A 207 13.63 -6.08 3.11
C THR A 207 13.83 -6.45 4.58
N GLU A 208 13.59 -5.48 5.48
CA GLU A 208 13.64 -5.69 6.92
C GLU A 208 12.30 -6.18 7.49
N GLY A 209 11.21 -6.10 6.71
CA GLY A 209 9.86 -6.46 7.15
C GLY A 209 9.31 -5.55 8.24
N ALA A 210 9.79 -4.30 8.31
CA ALA A 210 9.54 -3.41 9.43
C ALA A 210 9.23 -1.97 9.01
N TYR A 211 8.55 -1.25 9.90
CA TYR A 211 8.34 0.19 9.74
C TYR A 211 9.61 0.95 10.10
N PHE A 212 9.83 2.10 9.46
CA PHE A 212 10.94 2.99 9.77
C PHE A 212 10.49 4.45 9.83
N HIS A 213 11.17 5.25 10.64
CA HIS A 213 10.91 6.67 10.73
C HIS A 213 11.36 7.39 9.45
N ARG A 214 10.50 8.24 8.87
CA ARG A 214 10.85 9.13 7.76
C ARG A 214 10.16 10.46 7.96
N VAL A 215 10.77 11.59 7.66
CA VAL A 215 10.06 12.89 7.70
C VAL A 215 10.02 13.46 6.30
N MET A 216 8.88 13.32 5.64
CA MET A 216 8.68 13.95 4.34
C MET A 216 8.37 15.44 4.52
N PRO A 217 8.82 16.30 3.59
CA PRO A 217 8.73 17.76 3.73
C PRO A 217 7.32 18.30 3.38
N PHE A 218 6.26 17.74 3.95
CA PHE A 218 4.87 18.20 3.80
C PHE A 218 4.04 18.00 5.08
N GLY A 219 3.06 18.88 5.30
CA GLY A 219 2.25 18.92 6.53
C GLY A 219 1.27 17.75 6.67
N THR A 220 1.02 17.38 7.93
CA THR A 220 0.24 16.22 8.41
C THR A 220 -1.27 16.30 8.15
N ASP A 221 -1.79 17.48 7.82
CA ASP A 221 -3.21 17.82 7.79
C ASP A 221 -4.00 17.31 6.56
N ALA A 222 -3.43 16.31 5.88
CA ALA A 222 -3.82 15.89 4.55
C ALA A 222 -4.60 14.57 4.54
N ALA A 223 -4.47 13.67 5.52
CA ALA A 223 -5.00 12.30 5.43
C ALA A 223 -6.51 12.21 5.10
N ALA A 224 -7.35 13.02 5.76
CA ALA A 224 -8.79 13.07 5.50
C ALA A 224 -9.14 13.82 4.19
N ARG A 225 -8.51 14.97 3.93
CA ARG A 225 -8.66 15.74 2.67
C ARG A 225 -8.19 14.96 1.45
N LEU A 226 -7.24 14.05 1.62
CA LEU A 226 -6.66 13.27 0.55
C LEU A 226 -7.55 12.10 0.14
N ASN A 227 -8.47 11.63 0.98
CA ASN A 227 -9.24 10.40 0.72
C ASN A 227 -10.75 10.66 0.51
N PRO A 228 -11.20 11.04 -0.72
CA PRO A 228 -12.60 11.35 -1.01
C PRO A 228 -13.61 10.27 -0.62
N ARG A 229 -13.21 8.98 -0.68
CA ARG A 229 -14.07 7.87 -0.29
C ARG A 229 -14.33 7.81 1.21
N LEU A 230 -13.31 8.09 2.03
CA LEU A 230 -13.45 8.17 3.48
C LEU A 230 -14.23 9.42 3.90
N ALA A 231 -13.92 10.57 3.29
CA ALA A 231 -14.69 11.80 3.52
C ALA A 231 -16.18 11.61 3.17
N GLY A 232 -16.47 11.00 2.02
CA GLY A 232 -17.83 10.68 1.61
C GLY A 232 -18.52 9.63 2.50
N ALA A 233 -17.76 8.76 3.18
CA ALA A 233 -18.31 7.81 4.15
C ALA A 233 -18.71 8.50 5.44
N ARG A 234 -17.85 9.38 5.98
CA ARG A 234 -18.13 10.18 7.17
C ARG A 234 -19.35 11.09 6.98
N ALA A 235 -19.45 11.75 5.83
CA ALA A 235 -20.62 12.56 5.49
C ALA A 235 -21.94 11.75 5.46
N LEU A 236 -21.90 10.46 5.10
CA LEU A 236 -23.08 9.59 5.14
C LEU A 236 -23.47 9.22 6.58
N ILE A 237 -22.49 9.04 7.47
CA ILE A 237 -22.73 8.79 8.90
C ILE A 237 -23.32 10.04 9.56
N GLU A 238 -22.71 11.20 9.34
CA GLU A 238 -23.18 12.49 9.86
C GLU A 238 -24.62 12.81 9.41
N ALA A 239 -24.99 12.40 8.19
CA ALA A 239 -26.35 12.56 7.67
C ALA A 239 -27.37 11.54 8.21
N GLY A 240 -26.97 10.61 9.09
CA GLY A 240 -27.84 9.54 9.60
C GLY A 240 -28.30 8.57 8.50
N ALA A 241 -27.54 8.46 7.41
CA ALA A 241 -27.93 7.74 6.20
C ALA A 241 -27.61 6.24 6.23
N VAL A 242 -27.15 5.73 7.37
CA VAL A 242 -26.67 4.35 7.55
C VAL A 242 -27.59 3.60 8.51
N ARG A 243 -28.10 2.45 8.07
CA ARG A 243 -29.02 1.60 8.84
C ARG A 243 -28.46 0.19 8.95
N PRO A 244 -27.99 -0.22 10.14
CA PRO A 244 -27.48 -1.57 10.36
C PRO A 244 -28.60 -2.59 10.50
N TYR A 245 -28.37 -3.80 9.96
CA TYR A 245 -29.18 -5.00 10.11
C TYR A 245 -28.26 -6.18 10.48
N ALA A 246 -28.82 -7.34 10.82
CA ALA A 246 -28.05 -8.50 11.30
C ALA A 246 -26.96 -8.99 10.32
N ASP A 247 -27.23 -8.99 9.01
CA ASP A 247 -26.34 -9.55 7.97
C ASP A 247 -25.85 -8.51 6.95
N ARG A 248 -26.31 -7.27 7.08
CA ARG A 248 -26.05 -6.20 6.12
C ARG A 248 -26.19 -4.82 6.74
N VAL A 249 -25.66 -3.83 6.04
CA VAL A 249 -25.89 -2.41 6.34
C VAL A 249 -26.48 -1.74 5.10
N GLU A 250 -27.59 -1.04 5.27
CA GLU A 250 -28.18 -0.20 4.22
C GLU A 250 -27.62 1.22 4.32
N VAL A 251 -27.23 1.78 3.17
CA VAL A 251 -26.63 3.11 3.08
C VAL A 251 -27.35 3.91 2.02
N LEU A 252 -28.10 4.93 2.42
CA LEU A 252 -28.75 5.88 1.52
C LEU A 252 -27.71 6.89 1.02
N SER A 253 -27.43 6.90 -0.28
CA SER A 253 -26.50 7.85 -0.89
C SER A 253 -27.17 8.56 -2.06
N GLY A 254 -27.54 9.82 -1.87
CA GLY A 254 -28.43 10.52 -2.79
C GLY A 254 -29.84 9.91 -2.69
N GLU A 255 -30.42 9.54 -3.81
CA GLU A 255 -31.77 8.94 -3.87
C GLU A 255 -31.74 7.40 -3.89
N THR A 256 -30.57 6.78 -3.85
CA THR A 256 -30.42 5.33 -3.95
C THR A 256 -29.94 4.71 -2.65
N THR A 257 -30.62 3.66 -2.21
CA THR A 257 -30.18 2.81 -1.09
C THR A 257 -29.27 1.70 -1.60
N TYR A 258 -28.05 1.65 -1.09
CA TYR A 258 -27.09 0.59 -1.36
C TYR A 258 -27.06 -0.41 -0.20
N GLN A 259 -26.89 -1.69 -0.51
CA GLN A 259 -26.75 -2.74 0.50
C GLN A 259 -25.29 -3.17 0.57
N VAL A 260 -24.74 -3.14 1.79
CA VAL A 260 -23.42 -3.66 2.11
C VAL A 260 -23.62 -4.97 2.87
N ARG A 261 -23.21 -6.09 2.28
CA ARG A 261 -23.25 -7.38 2.96
C ARG A 261 -22.07 -7.45 3.93
N MET A 262 -22.33 -7.88 5.16
CA MET A 262 -21.32 -8.06 6.20
C MET A 262 -21.04 -9.56 6.40
N ALA A 263 -19.80 -9.92 6.68
CA ALA A 263 -19.38 -11.25 7.12
C ALA A 263 -18.23 -11.09 8.10
N ASP A 264 -18.30 -11.76 9.26
CA ASP A 264 -17.27 -11.71 10.32
C ASP A 264 -16.86 -10.27 10.67
N GLY A 265 -17.85 -9.38 10.85
CA GLY A 265 -17.64 -7.96 11.17
C GLY A 265 -17.06 -7.12 10.02
N ARG A 266 -16.87 -7.68 8.83
CA ARG A 266 -16.23 -7.01 7.68
C ARG A 266 -17.14 -6.94 6.45
N PRO A 267 -17.03 -5.90 5.60
CA PRO A 267 -17.76 -5.83 4.35
C PRO A 267 -17.36 -6.95 3.37
N ALA A 268 -18.28 -7.86 3.08
CA ALA A 268 -18.14 -8.94 2.12
C ALA A 268 -18.69 -8.58 0.72
N GLY A 269 -19.35 -7.43 0.59
CA GLY A 269 -19.73 -6.87 -0.72
C GLY A 269 -20.62 -5.64 -0.63
N CYS A 270 -20.85 -5.00 -1.77
CA CYS A 270 -21.75 -3.84 -1.86
C CYS A 270 -22.48 -3.83 -3.21
N THR A 271 -23.72 -3.33 -3.25
CA THR A 271 -24.49 -3.24 -4.51
C THR A 271 -24.09 -2.05 -5.41
N CYS A 272 -23.13 -1.23 -5.00
CA CYS A 272 -22.70 -0.08 -5.80
C CYS A 272 -21.82 -0.44 -7.01
N GLN A 273 -21.77 0.45 -8.00
CA GLN A 273 -20.97 0.27 -9.21
C GLN A 273 -19.48 0.07 -8.93
N TRP A 274 -18.92 0.75 -7.91
CA TRP A 274 -17.51 0.58 -7.53
C TRP A 274 -17.20 -0.88 -7.17
N TRP A 275 -18.06 -1.49 -6.34
CA TRP A 275 -17.91 -2.90 -6.00
C TRP A 275 -18.18 -3.80 -7.19
N GLY A 276 -19.22 -3.52 -7.98
CA GLY A 276 -19.52 -4.27 -9.20
C GLY A 276 -18.33 -4.35 -10.16
N LYS A 277 -17.59 -3.23 -10.30
CA LYS A 277 -16.42 -3.12 -11.17
C LYS A 277 -15.14 -3.71 -10.57
N TYR A 278 -14.87 -3.46 -9.28
CA TYR A 278 -13.55 -3.72 -8.70
C TYR A 278 -13.51 -4.86 -7.67
N ARG A 279 -14.65 -5.26 -7.09
CA ARG A 279 -14.78 -6.36 -6.12
C ARG A 279 -13.70 -6.35 -5.02
N GLY A 280 -13.46 -5.18 -4.43
CA GLY A 280 -12.45 -4.98 -3.38
C GLY A 280 -11.02 -4.78 -3.88
N GLY A 281 -10.74 -5.07 -5.16
CA GLY A 281 -9.41 -4.96 -5.76
C GLY A 281 -8.86 -3.54 -5.83
N ARG A 282 -9.67 -2.49 -5.57
CA ARG A 282 -9.26 -1.07 -5.44
C ARG A 282 -9.62 -0.47 -4.08
N GLY A 283 -9.64 -1.29 -3.03
CA GLY A 283 -10.07 -0.88 -1.70
C GLY A 283 -11.58 -0.66 -1.60
N PRO A 284 -12.10 -0.44 -0.38
CA PRO A 284 -13.52 -0.33 -0.11
C PRO A 284 -14.16 0.90 -0.78
N CYS A 285 -15.44 0.80 -1.14
CA CYS A 285 -16.21 1.97 -1.55
C CYS A 285 -16.61 2.81 -0.33
N LYS A 286 -17.14 4.03 -0.57
CA LYS A 286 -17.64 4.89 0.53
C LYS A 286 -18.73 4.23 1.37
N HIS A 287 -19.58 3.38 0.79
CA HIS A 287 -20.64 2.68 1.54
C HIS A 287 -20.08 1.58 2.44
N GLN A 288 -19.09 0.83 1.96
CA GLN A 288 -18.40 -0.18 2.79
C GLN A 288 -17.66 0.49 3.96
N LEU A 289 -17.05 1.65 3.72
CA LEU A 289 -16.43 2.44 4.78
C LEU A 289 -17.46 2.97 5.78
N ALA A 290 -18.60 3.48 5.32
CA ALA A 290 -19.67 3.94 6.21
C ALA A 290 -20.23 2.78 7.05
N ALA A 291 -20.42 1.61 6.43
CA ALA A 291 -20.84 0.41 7.15
C ALA A 291 -19.82 -0.02 8.23
N LEU A 292 -18.51 0.01 7.92
CA LEU A 292 -17.45 -0.28 8.88
C LEU A 292 -17.47 0.68 10.08
N ILE A 293 -17.54 1.99 9.80
CA ILE A 293 -17.62 3.02 10.84
C ILE A 293 -18.84 2.79 11.72
N SER A 294 -20.00 2.56 11.11
CA SER A 294 -21.26 2.35 11.84
C SER A 294 -21.26 1.09 12.71
N VAL A 295 -20.62 0.00 12.28
CA VAL A 295 -20.56 -1.25 13.06
C VAL A 295 -19.53 -1.13 14.19
N GLY A 296 -18.36 -0.53 13.94
CA GLY A 296 -17.38 -0.27 14.99
C GLY A 296 -17.94 0.60 16.13
N ALA A 297 -18.72 1.63 15.79
CA ALA A 297 -19.40 2.46 16.79
C ALA A 297 -20.43 1.68 17.64
N LEU A 298 -21.04 0.62 17.10
CA LEU A 298 -21.98 -0.21 17.86
C LEU A 298 -21.28 -1.17 18.82
N GLU A 299 -20.10 -1.68 18.43
CA GLU A 299 -19.28 -2.54 19.28
C GLU A 299 -18.70 -1.77 20.48
N GLU A 300 -18.35 -0.49 20.30
CA GLU A 300 -17.88 0.38 21.39
C GLU A 300 -18.98 0.76 22.40
N VAL A 301 -20.24 0.90 21.97
CA VAL A 301 -21.37 1.17 22.89
C VAL A 301 -21.78 -0.08 23.69
N ALA A 302 -21.45 -1.27 23.19
CA ALA A 302 -21.76 -2.54 23.82
C ALA A 302 -20.67 -3.04 24.80
N ALA A 303 -19.48 -2.43 24.78
CA ALA A 303 -18.33 -2.75 25.65
C ALA A 303 -18.25 -1.84 26.88
#